data_AF-A0A731TKM3-F1
#
_entry.id   AF-A0A731TKM3-F1
#
_cell.length_a   1.000
_cell.length_b   1.000
_cell.length_c   1.000
_cell.angle_alpha   90.00
_cell.angle_beta   90.00
_cell.angle_gamma   90.00
#
_symmetry.space_group_name_H-M   'P 1'
#
loop_
_entity.id
_entity.type
_entity.pdbx_description
1 polymer ?
#
loop_
_entity_poly.entity_id
_entity_poly.type
_entity_poly.pdbx_seq_one_letter_code
_entity_poly.pdbx_strand_id
1 'polypeptide(L)'
;MDKYIKKISELPPRIGIALSYIICINVCAFARNSLKITLWYMFREFYQNHWLIIFFNSMAYSIMLLCGCLTGFLIHKKSIFHSSLAVALGVMFTYLVSGINQNEYILLLEGVLTGAVLGGIGGAGALMVRKFLCSK
;
A
#
# COMPACT_ATOMS: atom_id res chain seq x y z
N MET A 1 -6.95 -11.36 -17.10
CA MET A 1 -5.96 -10.96 -16.06
C MET A 1 -4.73 -11.86 -16.06
N ASP A 2 -4.87 -13.18 -16.14
CA ASP A 2 -3.75 -14.14 -16.19
C ASP A 2 -2.68 -13.89 -17.27
N LYS A 3 -3.09 -13.44 -18.46
CA LYS A 3 -2.17 -13.22 -19.59
C LYS A 3 -1.13 -12.13 -19.34
N TYR A 4 -1.48 -11.11 -18.54
CA TYR A 4 -0.56 -10.02 -18.17
C TYR A 4 0.33 -10.41 -16.98
N ILE A 5 -0.21 -11.17 -16.02
CA ILE A 5 0.55 -11.67 -14.87
C ILE A 5 1.65 -12.64 -15.33
N LYS A 6 1.33 -13.54 -16.27
CA LYS A 6 2.33 -14.42 -16.90
C LYS A 6 3.44 -13.63 -17.62
N LYS A 7 3.08 -12.56 -18.32
CA LYS A 7 4.06 -11.72 -19.04
C LYS A 7 5.01 -10.97 -18.10
N ILE A 8 4.55 -10.60 -16.90
CA ILE A 8 5.42 -10.02 -15.85
C ILE A 8 6.36 -11.07 -15.25
N SER A 9 5.93 -12.34 -15.17
CA SER A 9 6.77 -13.44 -14.68
C SER A 9 7.86 -13.89 -15.65
N GLU A 10 7.73 -13.57 -16.94
CA GLU A 10 8.73 -13.85 -17.99
C GLU A 10 9.84 -12.77 -18.06
N LEU A 11 9.66 -11.62 -17.39
CA LEU A 11 10.70 -10.60 -17.32
C LEU A 11 11.84 -11.05 -16.40
N PRO A 12 13.07 -10.52 -16.61
CA PRO A 12 14.19 -10.76 -15.71
C PRO A 12 13.75 -10.47 -14.27
N PRO A 13 14.08 -11.34 -13.29
CA PRO A 13 13.50 -11.28 -11.94
C PRO A 13 13.69 -9.92 -11.26
N ARG A 14 14.76 -9.19 -11.59
CA ARG A 14 15.01 -7.83 -11.11
C ARG A 14 14.03 -6.80 -11.67
N ILE A 15 13.66 -6.90 -12.95
CA ILE A 15 12.76 -5.95 -13.62
C ILE A 15 11.31 -6.21 -13.19
N GLY A 16 10.90 -7.48 -13.07
CA GLY A 16 9.57 -7.84 -12.58
C GLY A 16 9.31 -7.35 -11.16
N ILE A 17 10.30 -7.47 -10.27
CA ILE A 17 10.24 -6.92 -8.91
C ILE A 17 10.13 -5.39 -8.97
N ALA A 18 11.02 -4.71 -9.69
CA ALA A 18 11.00 -3.24 -9.77
C ALA A 18 9.66 -2.69 -10.29
N LEU A 19 9.08 -3.31 -11.32
CA LEU A 19 7.76 -2.93 -11.84
C LEU A 19 6.66 -3.15 -10.79
N SER A 20 6.71 -4.24 -10.04
CA SER A 20 5.74 -4.50 -8.96
C SER A 20 5.80 -3.43 -7.88
N TYR A 21 6.99 -2.97 -7.51
CA TYR A 21 7.18 -1.84 -6.60
C TYR A 21 6.61 -0.54 -7.18
N ILE A 22 6.93 -0.21 -8.43
CA ILE A 22 6.45 1.00 -9.09
C ILE A 22 4.91 1.01 -9.15
N ILE A 23 4.29 -0.12 -9.51
CA ILE A 23 2.83 -0.26 -9.55
C ILE A 23 2.25 -0.08 -8.14
N CYS A 24 2.79 -0.79 -7.15
CA CYS A 24 2.33 -0.69 -5.76
C CYS A 24 2.41 0.74 -5.23
N ILE A 25 3.56 1.39 -5.36
CA ILE A 25 3.79 2.75 -4.86
C ILE A 25 2.83 3.73 -5.53
N ASN A 26 2.67 3.67 -6.85
CA ASN A 26 1.76 4.55 -7.57
C ASN A 26 0.29 4.31 -7.20
N VAL A 27 -0.14 3.06 -7.07
CA VAL A 27 -1.52 2.72 -6.65
C VAL A 27 -1.79 3.19 -5.22
N CYS A 28 -0.86 2.92 -4.29
CA CYS A 28 -0.92 3.41 -2.92
C CYS A 28 -1.01 4.95 -2.90
N ALA A 29 -0.20 5.63 -3.72
CA ALA A 29 -0.15 7.07 -3.75
C ALA A 29 -1.41 7.70 -4.34
N PHE A 30 -1.88 7.16 -5.46
CA PHE A 30 -3.12 7.55 -6.08
C PHE A 30 -4.30 7.39 -5.10
N ALA A 31 -4.45 6.23 -4.49
CA ALA A 31 -5.57 5.95 -3.58
C ALA A 31 -5.55 6.86 -2.33
N ARG A 32 -4.39 7.09 -1.73
CA ARG A 32 -4.26 8.02 -0.58
C ARG A 32 -4.54 9.47 -0.97
N ASN A 33 -4.05 9.92 -2.12
CA ASN A 33 -4.30 11.28 -2.59
C ASN A 33 -5.77 11.49 -2.95
N SER A 34 -6.41 10.54 -3.64
CA SER A 34 -7.86 10.58 -3.89
C SER A 34 -8.64 10.66 -2.59
N LEU A 35 -8.30 9.82 -1.61
CA LEU A 35 -8.97 9.83 -0.30
C LEU A 35 -8.82 11.17 0.42
N LYS A 36 -7.63 11.78 0.39
CA LYS A 36 -7.37 13.12 0.95
C LYS A 36 -8.22 14.20 0.25
N ILE A 37 -8.29 14.17 -1.08
CA ILE A 37 -9.09 15.13 -1.87
C ILE A 37 -10.58 14.97 -1.54
N THR A 38 -11.08 13.73 -1.47
CA THR A 38 -12.48 13.46 -1.10
C THR A 38 -12.78 13.97 0.31
N LEU A 39 -11.88 13.74 1.27
CA LEU A 39 -11.97 14.27 2.64
C LEU A 39 -12.10 15.80 2.64
N TRP A 40 -11.23 16.46 1.89
CA TRP A 40 -11.18 17.91 1.85
C TRP A 40 -12.40 18.52 1.15
N TYR A 41 -12.91 17.88 0.09
CA TYR A 41 -14.03 18.41 -0.68
C TYR A 41 -15.40 18.13 -0.04
N MET A 42 -15.63 16.91 0.46
CA MET A 42 -16.95 16.49 0.97
C MET A 42 -17.18 16.86 2.43
N PHE A 43 -16.12 16.93 3.24
CA PHE A 43 -16.25 16.99 4.70
C PHE A 43 -15.48 18.15 5.33
N ARG A 44 -15.19 19.21 4.56
CA ARG A 44 -14.50 20.40 5.05
C ARG A 44 -15.14 20.99 6.31
N GLU A 45 -16.47 21.00 6.37
CA GLU A 45 -17.25 21.56 7.49
C GLU A 45 -17.47 20.57 8.64
N PHE A 46 -17.35 19.26 8.39
CA PHE A 46 -17.62 18.20 9.37
C PHE A 46 -16.36 17.48 9.87
N TYR A 47 -15.19 18.05 9.60
CA TYR A 47 -13.88 17.43 9.88
C TYR A 47 -13.65 17.15 11.38
N GLN A 48 -14.40 17.82 12.28
CA GLN A 48 -14.32 17.59 13.73
C GLN A 48 -15.13 16.38 14.23
N ASN A 49 -15.95 15.75 13.37
CA ASN A 49 -16.69 14.56 13.78
C ASN A 49 -15.74 13.37 13.94
N HIS A 50 -15.55 12.93 15.19
CA HIS A 50 -14.64 11.84 15.54
C HIS A 50 -14.90 10.55 14.73
N TRP A 51 -16.18 10.24 14.47
CA TRP A 51 -16.59 9.10 13.64
C TRP A 51 -16.05 9.13 12.21
N LEU A 52 -16.06 10.31 11.57
CA LEU A 52 -15.55 10.45 10.20
C LEU A 52 -14.04 10.25 10.15
N ILE A 53 -13.30 10.79 11.13
CA ILE A 53 -11.85 10.61 11.24
C ILE A 53 -11.49 9.13 11.34
N ILE A 54 -12.17 8.38 12.21
CA ILE A 54 -11.97 6.93 12.38
C ILE A 54 -12.26 6.19 11.08
N PHE A 55 -13.36 6.53 10.39
CA PHE A 55 -13.72 5.91 9.12
C PHE A 55 -12.65 6.12 8.04
N PHE A 56 -12.15 7.35 7.89
CA PHE A 56 -11.12 7.64 6.90
C PHE A 56 -9.77 6.99 7.22
N ASN A 57 -9.38 6.94 8.49
CA ASN A 57 -8.18 6.23 8.92
C ASN A 57 -8.31 4.72 8.62
N SER A 58 -9.47 4.12 8.89
CA SER A 58 -9.76 2.74 8.52
C SER A 58 -9.62 2.48 7.01
N MET A 59 -10.13 3.38 6.18
CA MET A 59 -9.99 3.29 4.72
C MET A 59 -8.52 3.40 4.28
N ALA A 60 -7.74 4.30 4.89
CA ALA A 60 -6.31 4.44 4.63
C ALA A 60 -5.53 3.16 5.00
N TYR A 61 -5.84 2.54 6.15
CA TYR A 61 -5.25 1.25 6.55
C TYR A 61 -5.64 0.11 5.62
N SER A 62 -6.89 0.08 5.16
CA SER A 62 -7.37 -0.92 4.21
C SER A 62 -6.64 -0.81 2.87
N ILE A 63 -6.39 0.41 2.38
CA ILE A 63 -5.58 0.65 1.17
C ILE A 63 -4.16 0.10 1.37
N MET A 64 -3.51 0.40 2.49
CA MET A 64 -2.16 -0.10 2.80
C MET A 64 -2.10 -1.63 2.81
N LEU A 65 -3.09 -2.28 3.42
CA LEU A 65 -3.19 -3.74 3.47
C LEU A 65 -3.39 -4.36 2.08
N LEU A 66 -4.30 -3.81 1.27
CA LEU A 66 -4.54 -4.25 -0.11
C LEU A 66 -3.30 -4.08 -1.00
N CYS A 67 -2.58 -2.98 -0.82
CA CYS A 67 -1.33 -2.69 -1.52
C CYS A 67 -0.24 -3.72 -1.14
N GLY A 68 -0.21 -4.14 0.13
CA GLY A 68 0.60 -5.27 0.61
C GLY A 68 0.21 -6.60 -0.04
N CYS A 69 -1.09 -6.90 -0.12
CA CYS A 69 -1.59 -8.10 -0.79
C CYS A 69 -1.20 -8.12 -2.28
N LEU A 70 -1.35 -6.99 -2.98
CA LEU A 70 -1.02 -6.88 -4.40
C LEU A 70 0.47 -7.14 -4.65
N THR A 71 1.35 -6.46 -3.89
CA THR A 71 2.80 -6.69 -3.98
C THR A 71 3.16 -8.13 -3.63
N GLY A 72 2.50 -8.66 -2.60
CA GLY A 72 2.71 -10.03 -2.16
C GLY A 72 2.23 -11.07 -3.16
N PHE A 73 1.27 -10.72 -4.00
CA PHE A 73 0.78 -11.51 -5.14
C PHE A 73 1.65 -11.34 -6.40
N LEU A 74 2.36 -10.23 -6.57
CA LEU A 74 3.27 -10.05 -7.70
C LEU A 74 4.65 -10.66 -7.44
N ILE A 75 5.13 -10.60 -6.19
CA ILE A 75 6.48 -11.05 -5.82
C ILE A 75 6.41 -12.40 -5.12
N HIS A 76 7.02 -13.43 -5.72
CA HIS A 76 7.04 -14.79 -5.16
C HIS A 76 8.10 -14.99 -4.06
N LYS A 77 9.31 -14.48 -4.25
CA LYS A 77 10.44 -14.69 -3.32
C LYS A 77 10.50 -13.58 -2.27
N LYS A 78 10.60 -13.94 -0.98
CA LYS A 78 10.60 -12.98 0.15
C LYS A 78 9.43 -11.98 0.09
N SER A 79 8.26 -12.47 -0.34
CA SER A 79 7.03 -11.71 -0.57
C SER A 79 6.66 -10.77 0.59
N ILE A 80 6.76 -11.24 1.84
CA ILE A 80 6.44 -10.47 3.05
C ILE A 80 7.34 -9.23 3.20
N PHE A 81 8.67 -9.42 3.08
CA PHE A 81 9.63 -8.32 3.21
C PHE A 81 9.44 -7.30 2.08
N HIS A 82 9.25 -7.78 0.85
CA HIS A 82 9.05 -6.88 -0.28
C HIS A 82 7.74 -6.09 -0.19
N SER A 83 6.66 -6.73 0.29
CA SER A 83 5.36 -6.07 0.49
C SER A 83 5.42 -5.03 1.59
N SER A 84 6.07 -5.34 2.72
CA SER A 84 6.31 -4.39 3.80
C SER A 84 7.09 -3.16 3.32
N LEU A 85 8.19 -3.38 2.60
CA LEU A 85 9.01 -2.29 2.06
C LEU A 85 8.26 -1.47 1.00
N ALA A 86 7.50 -2.11 0.11
CA ALA A 86 6.75 -1.41 -0.95
C ALA A 86 5.69 -0.47 -0.38
N VAL A 87 4.95 -0.93 0.64
CA VAL A 87 3.93 -0.10 1.29
C VAL A 87 4.59 1.02 2.11
N ALA A 88 5.68 0.74 2.82
CA ALA A 88 6.45 1.76 3.55
C ALA A 88 6.97 2.87 2.62
N LEU A 89 7.52 2.50 1.46
CA LEU A 89 7.96 3.44 0.42
C LEU A 89 6.79 4.21 -0.19
N GLY A 90 5.65 3.54 -0.42
CA GLY A 90 4.43 4.19 -0.89
C GLY A 90 3.94 5.27 0.08
N VAL A 91 3.96 4.97 1.39
CA VAL A 91 3.62 5.93 2.45
C VAL A 91 4.60 7.11 2.45
N MET A 92 5.91 6.85 2.50
CA MET A 92 6.94 7.90 2.40
C MET A 92 6.72 8.81 1.20
N PHE A 93 6.47 8.22 0.03
CA PHE A 93 6.25 8.96 -1.22
C PHE A 93 5.01 9.86 -1.13
N THR A 94 3.90 9.37 -0.56
CA THR A 94 2.69 10.20 -0.40
C THR A 94 2.90 11.41 0.49
N TYR A 95 3.68 11.26 1.56
CA TYR A 95 4.01 12.38 2.44
C TYR A 95 4.94 13.39 1.75
N LEU A 96 5.95 12.92 1.02
CA LEU A 96 6.82 13.77 0.20
C LEU A 96 6.03 14.60 -0.81
N VAL A 97 5.09 13.98 -1.54
CA VAL A 97 4.24 14.67 -2.53
C VAL A 97 3.27 15.65 -1.86
N SER A 98 2.80 15.34 -0.66
CA SER A 98 1.86 16.20 0.07
C SER A 98 2.52 17.43 0.71
N GLY A 99 3.85 17.47 0.83
CA GLY A 99 4.58 18.48 1.58
C GLY A 99 4.45 18.26 3.09
N ILE A 100 5.56 17.94 3.76
CA ILE A 100 5.58 17.70 5.21
C ILE A 100 6.00 18.98 5.92
N ASN A 101 5.24 19.39 6.92
CA ASN A 101 5.66 20.45 7.83
C ASN A 101 6.61 19.88 8.90
N GLN A 102 7.63 20.61 9.35
CA GLN A 102 8.67 20.07 10.25
C GLN A 102 8.14 19.47 11.57
N ASN A 103 6.92 19.80 12.00
CA ASN A 103 6.29 19.21 13.19
C ASN A 103 5.59 17.85 12.94
N GLU A 104 5.53 17.37 11.70
CA GLU A 104 4.77 16.17 11.32
C GLU A 104 5.66 14.94 11.07
N TYR A 105 6.96 15.00 11.36
CA TYR A 105 7.87 13.86 11.20
C TYR A 105 7.47 12.64 12.03
N ILE A 106 6.89 12.86 13.22
CA ILE A 106 6.41 11.76 14.08
C ILE A 106 5.24 11.02 13.39
N LEU A 107 4.31 11.77 12.78
CA LEU A 107 3.18 11.20 12.04
C LEU A 107 3.64 10.46 10.77
N LEU A 108 4.66 10.98 10.09
CA LEU A 108 5.30 10.25 8.99
C LEU A 108 5.89 8.93 9.49
N LEU A 109 6.66 8.95 10.59
CA LEU A 109 7.32 7.76 11.10
C LEU A 109 6.31 6.70 11.51
N GLU A 110 5.24 7.10 12.20
CA GLU A 110 4.12 6.23 12.59
C GLU A 110 3.41 5.67 11.35
N GLY A 111 3.13 6.51 10.35
CA GLY A 111 2.51 6.09 9.10
C GLY A 111 3.37 5.08 8.34
N VAL A 112 4.68 5.28 8.29
CA VAL A 112 5.64 4.37 7.65
C VAL A 112 5.72 3.04 8.40
N LEU A 113 5.78 3.07 9.73
CA LEU A 113 5.79 1.86 10.55
C LEU A 113 4.49 1.06 10.35
N THR A 114 3.35 1.75 10.40
CA THR A 114 2.04 1.14 10.21
C THR A 114 1.89 0.56 8.80
N GLY A 115 2.35 1.30 7.79
CA GLY A 115 2.40 0.82 6.41
C GLY A 115 3.29 -0.41 6.25
N ALA A 116 4.45 -0.45 6.90
CA ALA A 116 5.34 -1.62 6.87
C ALA A 116 4.68 -2.86 7.49
N VAL A 117 4.00 -2.70 8.63
CA VAL A 117 3.29 -3.80 9.31
C VAL A 117 2.13 -4.30 8.46
N LEU A 118 1.25 -3.40 8.01
CA LEU A 118 0.09 -3.77 7.17
C LEU A 118 0.52 -4.35 5.83
N GLY A 119 1.58 -3.81 5.22
CA GLY A 119 2.17 -4.34 3.99
C GLY A 119 2.70 -5.77 4.17
N GLY A 120 3.36 -6.03 5.30
CA GLY A 120 3.82 -7.36 5.68
C GLY A 120 2.67 -8.35 5.89
N ILE A 121 1.63 -7.94 6.62
CA ILE A 121 0.41 -8.74 6.86
C ILE A 121 -0.28 -9.07 5.52
N GLY A 122 -0.47 -8.07 4.66
CA GLY A 122 -1.07 -8.28 3.33
C GLY A 122 -0.23 -9.24 2.47
N GLY A 123 1.10 -9.08 2.49
CA GLY A 123 2.02 -9.98 1.79
C GLY A 123 1.97 -11.42 2.31
N ALA A 124 1.85 -11.60 3.62
CA ALA A 124 1.68 -12.92 4.24
C ALA A 124 0.33 -13.56 3.86
N GLY A 125 -0.74 -12.76 3.85
CA GLY A 125 -2.06 -13.19 3.39
C GLY A 125 -2.05 -13.67 1.94
N ALA A 126 -1.43 -12.91 1.04
CA ALA A 126 -1.27 -13.30 -0.36
C ALA A 126 -0.47 -14.62 -0.52
N LEU A 127 0.55 -14.83 0.31
CA LEU A 127 1.33 -16.07 0.33
C LEU A 127 0.50 -17.26 0.81
N MET A 128 -0.32 -17.10 1.84
CA MET A 128 -1.25 -18.14 2.30
C MET A 128 -2.27 -18.49 1.22
N VAL A 129 -2.92 -17.50 0.60
CA VAL A 129 -3.90 -17.71 -0.48
C VAL A 129 -3.28 -18.48 -1.64
N ARG A 130 -2.04 -18.13 -2.04
CA ARG A 130 -1.29 -18.87 -3.07
C ARG A 130 -1.02 -20.32 -2.69
N LYS A 131 -0.61 -20.58 -1.45
CA LYS A 131 -0.42 -21.96 -0.96
C LYS A 131 -1.72 -22.76 -1.00
N PHE A 132 -2.84 -22.16 -0.62
CA PHE A 132 -4.16 -22.80 -0.70
C PHE A 132 -4.58 -23.08 -2.14
N LEU A 133 -4.35 -22.15 -3.07
CA LEU A 133 -4.71 -22.32 -4.49
C LEU A 133 -3.83 -23.33 -5.22
N CYS A 134 -2.54 -23.41 -4.91
CA CYS A 134 -1.62 -24.40 -5.50
C CYS A 134 -1.68 -25.78 -4.82
N SER A 135 -2.37 -25.91 -3.68
CA SER A 135 -2.59 -27.19 -3.01
C SER A 135 -3.85 -27.93 -3.50
N LYS A 136 -4.60 -27.32 -4.43
CA LYS A 136 -5.70 -27.93 -5.18
C LYS A 136 -5.22 -28.31 -6.57
#